data_AF-A0A3M6UEK3-F1
#
_entry.id   AF-A0A3M6UEK3-F1
#
_cell.length_a   1.000
_cell.length_b   1.000
_cell.length_c   1.000
_cell.angle_alpha   90.00
_cell.angle_beta   90.00
_cell.angle_gamma   90.00
#
_symmetry.space_group_name_H-M   'P 1'
#
loop_
_entity.id
_entity.type
_entity.pdbx_description
1 polymer ?
#
loop_
_entity_poly.entity_id
_entity_poly.type
_entity_poly.pdbx_seq_one_letter_code
_entity_poly.pdbx_strand_id
1 'polypeptide(L)'
;MGLISRGTKNYIRTELNKKGLNSTFRPPNINFIPGFSFIEQVRRFCDRLKKDMNLSSYLSSKLGPDQYRVIRYEDLAENIPEFSRKIFQFTGIDYAAEVKEWLRNINFDEKRDSNDELSYSTSNRNTSVTINSWRKELSLLETLIIDNQCADFMVKFGYKFIESANLLKNMAKSLRNPLQKNFHTM
;
A
#
# COMPACT_ATOMS: atom_id res chain seq x y z
N MET A 1 -17.35 -36.41 -35.16
CA MET A 1 -17.36 -35.10 -34.46
C MET A 1 -15.94 -34.55 -34.52
N GLY A 2 -15.80 -33.33 -35.06
CA GLY A 2 -14.58 -32.84 -35.69
C GLY A 2 -13.46 -32.42 -34.74
N LEU A 3 -12.24 -32.77 -35.16
CA LEU A 3 -10.97 -32.18 -34.77
C LEU A 3 -10.83 -30.81 -35.45
N ILE A 4 -10.52 -29.74 -34.72
CA ILE A 4 -10.02 -28.49 -35.31
C ILE A 4 -8.84 -27.93 -34.47
N SER A 5 -7.67 -28.14 -35.05
CA SER A 5 -6.43 -27.34 -35.07
C SER A 5 -6.15 -26.26 -34.03
N ARG A 6 -4.98 -26.44 -33.39
CA ARG A 6 -4.10 -25.39 -32.85
C ARG A 6 -3.77 -24.38 -33.96
N GLY A 7 -4.18 -23.12 -33.75
CA GLY A 7 -3.72 -21.98 -34.53
C GLY A 7 -2.67 -21.18 -33.75
N THR A 8 -1.40 -21.35 -34.11
CA THR A 8 -0.31 -20.43 -33.76
C THR A 8 -0.52 -19.11 -34.51
N LYS A 9 -0.96 -18.06 -33.82
CA LYS A 9 -0.87 -16.69 -34.34
C LYS A 9 0.45 -16.08 -33.87
N ASN A 10 1.40 -16.06 -34.80
CA ASN A 10 2.60 -15.24 -34.74
C ASN A 10 2.18 -13.77 -34.64
N TYR A 11 2.36 -13.15 -33.46
CA TYR A 11 2.30 -11.70 -33.34
C TYR A 11 3.69 -11.16 -33.65
N ILE A 12 3.82 -10.52 -34.81
CA ILE A 12 5.04 -9.83 -35.23
C ILE A 12 5.30 -8.69 -34.23
N ARG A 13 6.44 -8.78 -33.55
CA ARG A 13 7.01 -7.72 -32.70
C ARG A 13 7.47 -6.59 -33.62
N THR A 14 6.63 -5.58 -33.80
CA THR A 14 7.07 -4.31 -34.38
C THR A 14 7.99 -3.62 -33.38
N GLU A 15 9.26 -3.45 -33.76
CA GLU A 15 10.22 -2.64 -33.03
C GLU A 15 9.78 -1.17 -33.02
N LEU A 16 9.21 -0.73 -31.90
CA LEU A 16 9.08 0.69 -31.60
C LEU A 16 10.33 1.13 -30.83
N ASN A 17 11.21 1.74 -31.60
CA ASN A 17 12.34 2.60 -31.24
C ASN A 17 12.48 2.95 -29.75
N LYS A 18 13.63 2.52 -29.20
CA LYS A 18 14.25 3.02 -27.98
C LYS A 18 14.38 4.55 -28.03
N LYS A 19 13.52 5.26 -27.29
CA LYS A 19 13.90 6.53 -26.66
C LYS A 19 13.93 6.29 -25.16
N GLY A 20 15.15 6.17 -24.64
CA GLY A 20 15.38 6.05 -23.20
C GLY A 20 14.77 7.25 -22.49
N LEU A 21 13.75 7.01 -21.66
CA LEU A 21 13.43 7.92 -20.58
C LEU A 21 14.50 7.71 -19.52
N ASN A 22 15.54 8.55 -19.57
CA ASN A 22 16.47 8.75 -18.48
C ASN A 22 15.68 9.29 -17.28
N SER A 23 15.13 8.39 -16.47
CA SER A 23 14.63 8.72 -15.13
C SER A 23 15.85 9.03 -14.27
N THR A 24 16.30 10.29 -14.35
CA THR A 24 17.27 10.84 -13.42
C THR A 24 16.56 10.96 -12.09
N PHE A 25 16.81 10.02 -11.19
CA PHE A 25 16.50 10.18 -9.78
C PHE A 25 17.25 11.42 -9.28
N ARG A 26 16.55 12.56 -9.22
CA ARG A 26 17.11 13.78 -8.65
C ARG A 26 17.08 13.62 -7.12
N PRO A 27 18.23 13.75 -6.43
CA PRO A 27 18.20 13.82 -4.97
C PRO A 27 17.30 15.00 -4.54
N PRO A 28 16.52 14.87 -3.46
CA PRO A 28 15.60 15.91 -3.03
C PRO A 28 16.36 17.20 -2.72
N ASN A 29 16.01 18.27 -3.44
CA ASN A 29 16.52 19.60 -3.16
C ASN A 29 15.87 20.10 -1.86
N ILE A 30 16.69 20.45 -0.89
CA ILE A 30 16.31 20.82 0.49
C ILE A 30 15.45 22.10 0.54
N ASN A 31 15.27 22.81 -0.59
CA ASN A 31 14.43 24.01 -0.73
C ASN A 31 13.19 23.83 -1.65
N PHE A 32 12.66 22.61 -1.80
CA PHE A 32 11.47 22.38 -2.62
C PHE A 32 10.21 22.97 -1.95
N ILE A 33 9.66 24.04 -2.52
CA ILE A 33 8.31 24.51 -2.23
C ILE A 33 7.35 23.70 -3.11
N PRO A 34 6.40 22.94 -2.54
CA PRO A 34 5.44 22.19 -3.33
C PRO A 34 4.65 23.13 -4.23
N GLY A 35 4.73 22.90 -5.54
CA GLY A 35 3.99 23.71 -6.51
C GLY A 35 2.48 23.53 -6.36
N PHE A 36 1.70 24.50 -6.86
CA PHE A 36 0.22 24.46 -6.87
C PHE A 36 -0.35 23.11 -7.38
N SER A 37 0.33 22.50 -8.36
CA SER A 37 -0.03 21.19 -8.91
C SER A 37 0.03 20.05 -7.87
N PHE A 38 0.98 20.08 -6.93
CA PHE A 38 1.08 19.07 -5.87
C PHE A 38 -0.10 19.19 -4.90
N ILE A 39 -0.39 20.41 -4.43
CA ILE A 39 -1.47 20.68 -3.47
C ILE A 39 -2.82 20.23 -4.04
N GLU A 40 -3.10 20.55 -5.31
CA GLU A 40 -4.34 20.12 -5.97
C GLU A 40 -4.43 18.60 -6.14
N GLN A 41 -3.31 17.93 -6.41
CA GLN A 41 -3.29 16.46 -6.49
C GLN A 41 -3.54 15.81 -5.13
N VAL A 42 -2.91 16.32 -4.08
CA VAL A 42 -3.13 15.88 -2.70
C VAL A 42 -4.59 16.08 -2.32
N ARG A 43 -5.16 17.27 -2.56
CA ARG A 43 -6.56 17.57 -2.29
C ARG A 43 -7.50 16.59 -2.98
N ARG A 44 -7.34 16.38 -4.29
CA ARG A 44 -8.16 15.42 -5.06
C ARG A 44 -8.02 13.99 -4.56
N PHE A 45 -6.82 13.61 -4.12
CA PHE A 45 -6.59 12.29 -3.53
C PHE A 45 -7.29 12.14 -2.17
N CYS A 46 -7.09 13.10 -1.26
CA CYS A 46 -7.73 13.11 0.06
C CYS A 46 -9.27 13.17 -0.05
N ASP A 47 -9.82 13.90 -1.02
CA ASP A 47 -11.26 13.93 -1.31
C ASP A 47 -11.81 12.54 -1.70
N ARG A 48 -11.04 11.76 -2.47
CA ARG A 48 -11.41 10.36 -2.80
C ARG A 48 -11.32 9.45 -1.58
N LEU A 49 -10.22 9.53 -0.83
CA LEU A 49 -10.06 8.76 0.41
C LEU A 49 -11.19 9.03 1.40
N LYS A 50 -11.63 10.29 1.53
CA LYS A 50 -12.76 10.65 2.40
C LYS A 50 -14.06 9.99 1.96
N LYS A 51 -14.32 9.85 0.66
CA LYS A 51 -15.48 9.14 0.12
C LYS A 51 -15.40 7.64 0.45
N ASP A 52 -14.25 7.02 0.22
CA ASP A 52 -14.03 5.59 0.49
C ASP A 52 -14.15 5.28 1.99
N MET A 53 -13.60 6.14 2.84
CA MET A 53 -13.76 6.08 4.29
C MET A 53 -15.22 6.18 4.72
N ASN A 54 -15.98 7.12 4.17
CA ASN A 54 -17.39 7.29 4.53
C ASN A 54 -18.22 6.06 4.11
N LEU A 55 -17.94 5.50 2.93
CA LEU A 55 -18.55 4.25 2.49
C LEU A 55 -18.17 3.10 3.43
N SER A 56 -16.89 2.96 3.78
CA SER A 56 -16.41 1.92 4.71
C SER A 56 -17.04 2.04 6.10
N SER A 57 -17.21 3.27 6.60
CA SER A 57 -17.87 3.55 7.87
C SER A 57 -19.36 3.20 7.82
N TYR A 58 -20.03 3.49 6.69
CA TYR A 58 -21.42 3.11 6.47
C TYR A 58 -21.59 1.59 6.39
N LEU A 59 -20.70 0.89 5.67
CA LEU A 59 -20.73 -0.57 5.60
C LEU A 59 -20.47 -1.20 6.97
N SER A 60 -19.52 -0.67 7.74
CA SER A 60 -19.24 -1.14 9.10
C SER A 60 -20.40 -0.93 10.06
N SER A 61 -21.22 0.12 9.88
CA SER A 61 -22.40 0.33 10.72
C SER A 61 -23.61 -0.48 10.27
N LYS A 62 -23.67 -0.85 8.98
CA LYS A 62 -24.80 -1.57 8.40
C LYS A 62 -24.64 -3.09 8.46
N LEU A 63 -23.41 -3.57 8.33
CA LEU A 63 -23.06 -4.99 8.26
C LEU A 63 -22.37 -5.43 9.54
N GLY A 64 -22.60 -6.69 9.94
CA GLY A 64 -21.94 -7.27 11.09
C GLY A 64 -20.45 -7.55 10.85
N PRO A 65 -19.68 -7.82 11.91
CA PRO A 65 -18.25 -8.15 11.82
C PRO A 65 -17.95 -9.42 11.02
N ASP A 66 -18.95 -10.28 10.79
CA ASP A 66 -18.80 -11.51 9.98
C ASP A 66 -19.06 -11.26 8.49
N GLN A 67 -19.50 -10.06 8.11
CA GLN A 67 -19.82 -9.69 6.73
C GLN A 67 -18.88 -8.61 6.19
N TYR A 68 -18.36 -7.74 7.06
CA TYR A 68 -17.47 -6.66 6.65
C TYR A 68 -16.38 -6.41 7.70
N ARG A 69 -15.13 -6.37 7.24
CA ARG A 69 -13.98 -5.98 8.05
C ARG A 69 -13.06 -5.06 7.28
N VAL A 70 -12.46 -4.13 8.00
CA VAL A 70 -11.43 -3.22 7.51
C VAL A 70 -10.06 -3.78 7.89
N ILE A 71 -9.18 -3.85 6.89
CA ILE A 71 -7.78 -4.23 7.06
C ILE A 71 -6.93 -3.08 6.58
N ARG A 72 -6.00 -2.63 7.43
CA ARG A 72 -4.98 -1.67 7.08
C ARG A 72 -3.76 -2.41 6.53
N TYR A 73 -3.26 -1.98 5.37
CA TYR A 73 -2.16 -2.64 4.67
C TYR A 73 -0.94 -2.86 5.56
N GLU A 74 -0.62 -1.87 6.39
CA GLU A 74 0.53 -1.88 7.28
C GLU A 74 0.43 -2.94 8.37
N ASP A 75 -0.77 -3.21 8.88
CA ASP A 75 -0.97 -4.22 9.92
C ASP A 75 -0.88 -5.63 9.32
N LEU A 76 -1.45 -5.81 8.12
CA LEU A 76 -1.29 -7.02 7.31
C LEU A 76 0.18 -7.29 7.02
N ALA A 77 0.91 -6.27 6.56
CA ALA A 77 2.29 -6.41 6.11
C ALA A 77 3.31 -6.53 7.26
N GLU A 78 2.93 -6.14 8.48
CA GLU A 78 3.71 -6.35 9.72
C GLU A 78 3.62 -7.81 10.22
N ASN A 79 2.48 -8.49 10.00
CA ASN A 79 2.34 -9.92 10.33
C ASN A 79 1.46 -10.66 9.33
N ILE A 80 2.02 -10.93 8.15
CA ILE A 80 1.32 -11.56 7.04
C ILE A 80 0.78 -12.94 7.40
N PRO A 81 1.51 -13.86 8.08
CA PRO A 81 0.98 -15.18 8.42
C PRO A 81 -0.27 -15.10 9.30
N GLU A 82 -0.26 -14.27 10.35
CA GLU A 82 -1.40 -14.14 11.26
C GLU A 82 -2.60 -13.45 10.59
N PHE A 83 -2.37 -12.37 9.84
CA PHE A 83 -3.46 -11.70 9.13
C PHE A 83 -4.03 -12.59 8.02
N SER A 84 -3.21 -13.40 7.34
CA SER A 84 -3.70 -14.38 6.37
C SER A 84 -4.65 -15.36 7.05
N ARG A 85 -4.23 -15.96 8.18
CA ARG A 85 -5.09 -16.87 8.95
C ARG A 85 -6.43 -16.23 9.33
N LYS A 86 -6.42 -14.99 9.79
CA LYS A 86 -7.65 -14.22 10.11
C LYS A 86 -8.52 -13.98 8.89
N ILE A 87 -7.94 -13.69 7.73
CA ILE A 87 -8.68 -13.52 6.46
C ILE A 87 -9.37 -14.81 6.05
N PHE A 88 -8.67 -15.95 6.05
CA PHE A 88 -9.26 -17.25 5.73
C PHE A 88 -10.39 -17.61 6.70
N GLN A 89 -10.20 -17.35 8.00
CA GLN A 89 -11.23 -17.55 9.01
C GLN A 89 -12.47 -16.67 8.75
N PHE A 90 -12.27 -15.41 8.37
CA PHE A 90 -13.36 -14.48 8.07
C PHE A 90 -14.14 -14.86 6.81
N THR A 91 -13.47 -15.33 5.76
CA THR A 91 -14.14 -15.72 4.51
C THR A 91 -14.79 -17.11 4.57
N GLY A 92 -14.52 -17.89 5.62
CA GLY A 92 -14.96 -19.27 5.72
C GLY A 92 -14.24 -20.21 4.75
N ILE A 93 -13.10 -19.78 4.20
CA ILE A 93 -12.25 -20.60 3.32
C ILE A 93 -11.28 -21.39 4.20
N ASP A 94 -11.14 -22.69 3.93
CA ASP A 94 -10.20 -23.53 4.66
C ASP A 94 -8.76 -23.03 4.51
N TYR A 95 -8.08 -22.86 5.64
CA TYR A 95 -6.68 -22.45 5.68
C TYR A 95 -5.76 -23.65 5.43
N ALA A 96 -5.67 -24.03 4.16
CA ALA A 96 -4.98 -25.22 3.67
C ALA A 96 -3.47 -25.24 3.98
N ALA A 97 -2.88 -26.44 4.01
CA ALA A 97 -1.47 -26.63 4.36
C ALA A 97 -0.53 -25.97 3.35
N GLU A 98 -0.90 -26.01 2.07
CA GLU A 98 -0.16 -25.43 0.95
C GLU A 98 -0.03 -23.91 1.09
N VAL A 99 -1.07 -23.24 1.61
CA VAL A 99 -1.03 -21.80 1.88
C VAL A 99 -0.06 -21.48 3.02
N LYS A 100 -0.09 -22.28 4.09
CA LYS A 100 0.85 -22.13 5.22
C LYS A 100 2.29 -22.34 4.77
N GLU A 101 2.52 -23.35 3.95
CA GLU A 101 3.84 -23.67 3.42
C GLU A 101 4.33 -22.56 2.48
N TRP A 102 3.48 -22.06 1.58
CA TRP A 102 3.81 -20.93 0.71
C TRP A 102 4.16 -19.66 1.52
N LEU A 103 3.36 -19.34 2.54
CA LEU A 103 3.62 -18.20 3.44
C LEU A 103 4.92 -18.34 4.23
N ARG A 104 5.31 -19.57 4.61
CA ARG A 104 6.59 -19.84 5.28
C ARG A 104 7.78 -19.73 4.32
N ASN A 105 7.59 -20.12 3.07
CA ASN A 105 8.65 -20.17 2.07
C ASN A 105 8.91 -18.80 1.42
N ILE A 106 7.99 -17.85 1.52
CA ILE A 106 8.25 -16.47 1.11
C ILE A 106 9.08 -15.77 2.16
N ASN A 107 10.23 -15.25 1.72
CA ASN A 107 11.13 -14.50 2.56
C ASN A 107 10.72 -13.01 2.52
N PHE A 108 9.75 -12.63 3.35
CA PHE A 108 9.27 -11.24 3.47
C PHE A 108 10.29 -10.29 4.08
N ASP A 109 11.47 -10.76 4.50
CA ASP A 109 12.53 -9.97 5.11
C ASP A 109 13.79 -9.82 4.24
N GLU A 110 13.91 -10.58 3.15
CA GLU A 110 15.12 -10.62 2.33
C GLU A 110 15.17 -9.47 1.33
N LYS A 111 16.31 -8.76 1.26
CA LYS A 111 16.61 -7.80 0.20
C LYS A 111 17.20 -8.55 -0.99
N ARG A 112 16.55 -8.53 -2.15
CA ARG A 112 17.21 -8.82 -3.43
C ARG A 112 17.49 -7.52 -4.16
N ASP A 113 18.66 -7.45 -4.79
CA ASP A 113 19.05 -6.31 -5.64
C ASP A 113 17.99 -6.12 -6.73
N SER A 114 17.37 -4.94 -6.67
CA SER A 114 16.31 -4.51 -7.57
C SER A 114 16.88 -4.13 -8.92
N ASN A 115 17.27 -5.12 -9.71
CA ASN A 115 17.58 -4.92 -11.14
C ASN A 115 16.44 -5.36 -12.06
N ASP A 116 15.33 -5.86 -11.53
CA ASP A 116 14.12 -6.09 -12.33
C ASP A 116 12.89 -5.38 -11.74
N GLU A 117 12.32 -4.61 -12.65
CA GLU A 117 11.23 -3.65 -12.57
C GLU A 117 9.89 -4.34 -12.32
N LEU A 118 9.58 -4.69 -11.07
CA LEU A 118 8.23 -5.16 -10.71
C LEU A 118 7.70 -4.36 -9.53
N SER A 119 7.15 -3.16 -9.82
CA SER A 119 6.45 -2.30 -8.86
C SER A 119 5.26 -2.99 -8.14
N TYR A 120 4.87 -4.19 -8.57
CA TYR A 120 3.76 -4.99 -8.02
C TYR A 120 4.18 -6.42 -7.60
N SER A 121 5.44 -6.67 -7.25
CA SER A 121 5.86 -8.01 -6.80
C SER A 121 5.18 -8.41 -5.49
N THR A 122 4.59 -9.60 -5.47
CA THR A 122 4.00 -10.26 -4.30
C THR A 122 5.00 -11.11 -3.51
N SER A 123 6.26 -11.20 -3.96
CA SER A 123 7.30 -12.03 -3.36
C SER A 123 8.58 -11.24 -3.05
N ASN A 124 9.28 -11.65 -2.00
CA ASN A 124 10.68 -11.30 -1.69
C ASN A 124 10.97 -9.80 -1.59
N ARG A 125 10.17 -9.06 -0.81
CA ARG A 125 10.46 -7.68 -0.42
C ARG A 125 10.37 -7.55 1.08
N ASN A 126 11.35 -6.86 1.67
CA ASN A 126 11.28 -6.42 3.06
C ASN A 126 10.06 -5.49 3.25
N THR A 127 8.97 -6.04 3.79
CA THR A 127 7.68 -5.33 3.93
C THR A 127 7.79 -4.18 4.92
N SER A 128 8.57 -4.36 5.99
CA SER A 128 8.89 -3.32 6.97
C SER A 128 9.58 -2.10 6.35
N VAL A 129 10.47 -2.33 5.36
CA VAL A 129 11.11 -1.25 4.59
C VAL A 129 10.12 -0.58 3.64
N THR A 130 9.26 -1.37 2.97
CA THR A 130 8.33 -0.87 1.95
C THR A 130 7.25 0.02 2.56
N ILE A 131 6.65 -0.38 3.68
CA ILE A 131 5.60 0.39 4.38
C ILE A 131 6.08 1.80 4.80
N ASN A 132 7.38 1.93 5.08
CA ASN A 132 7.97 3.17 5.59
C ASN A 132 8.79 3.95 4.54
N SER A 133 8.81 3.53 3.26
CA SER A 133 9.68 4.15 2.24
C SER A 133 9.37 5.62 2.01
N TRP A 134 8.08 5.97 2.01
CA TRP A 134 7.57 7.34 1.86
C TRP A 134 8.21 8.33 2.84
N ARG A 135 8.56 7.87 4.04
CA ARG A 135 9.20 8.70 5.08
C ARG A 135 10.55 9.23 4.63
N LYS A 136 11.26 8.53 3.74
CA LYS A 136 12.53 8.99 3.16
C LYS A 136 12.30 9.91 1.98
N GLU A 137 11.31 9.61 1.17
CA GLU A 137 11.00 10.26 -0.11
C GLU A 137 10.37 11.64 0.07
N LEU A 138 9.44 11.78 1.02
CA LEU A 138 8.75 13.04 1.25
C LEU A 138 9.59 14.01 2.10
N SER A 139 9.49 15.30 1.76
CA SER A 139 9.90 16.40 2.62
C SER A 139 8.91 16.60 3.77
N LEU A 140 9.35 17.31 4.81
CA LEU A 140 8.47 17.68 5.93
C LEU A 140 7.30 18.55 5.43
N LEU A 141 7.54 19.49 4.52
CA LEU A 141 6.50 20.39 4.01
C LEU A 141 5.43 19.63 3.21
N GLU A 142 5.83 18.70 2.34
CA GLU A 142 4.90 17.84 1.61
C GLU A 142 4.05 16.99 2.56
N THR A 143 4.69 16.46 3.61
CA THR A 143 4.00 15.64 4.62
C THR A 143 2.99 16.47 5.40
N LEU A 144 3.35 17.68 5.84
CA LEU A 144 2.43 18.59 6.53
C LEU A 144 1.22 18.98 5.67
N ILE A 145 1.42 19.16 4.36
CA ILE A 145 0.31 19.42 3.42
C ILE A 145 -0.61 18.20 3.34
N ILE A 146 -0.04 16.99 3.18
CA ILE A 146 -0.83 15.74 3.13
C ILE A 146 -1.60 15.54 4.43
N ASP A 147 -0.92 15.65 5.57
CA ASP A 147 -1.50 15.52 6.90
C ASP A 147 -2.70 16.46 7.08
N ASN A 148 -2.56 17.72 6.67
CA ASN A 148 -3.63 18.71 6.76
C ASN A 148 -4.81 18.37 5.82
N GLN A 149 -4.54 18.07 4.55
CA GLN A 149 -5.57 17.79 3.55
C GLN A 149 -6.32 16.47 3.82
N CYS A 150 -5.63 15.48 4.37
CA CYS A 150 -6.17 14.15 4.68
C CYS A 150 -6.55 13.98 6.16
N ALA A 151 -6.62 15.05 6.96
CA ALA A 151 -6.75 14.99 8.41
C ALA A 151 -7.87 14.07 8.92
N ASP A 152 -9.06 14.16 8.33
CA ASP A 152 -10.22 13.32 8.71
C ASP A 152 -9.92 11.82 8.57
N PHE A 153 -9.28 11.45 7.45
CA PHE A 153 -8.88 10.08 7.17
C PHE A 153 -7.80 9.62 8.13
N MET A 154 -6.77 10.46 8.34
CA MET A 154 -5.64 10.19 9.23
C MET A 154 -6.14 9.84 10.64
N VAL A 155 -7.04 10.67 11.20
CA VAL A 155 -7.60 10.45 12.54
C VAL A 155 -8.41 9.15 12.63
N LYS A 156 -9.28 8.89 11.65
CA LYS A 156 -10.18 7.72 11.67
C LYS A 156 -9.43 6.39 11.50
N PHE A 157 -8.38 6.38 10.68
CA PHE A 157 -7.53 5.20 10.44
C PHE A 157 -6.29 5.14 11.35
N GLY A 158 -6.23 6.00 12.36
CA GLY A 158 -5.20 5.94 13.40
C GLY A 158 -3.81 6.29 12.90
N TYR A 159 -3.67 7.13 11.88
CA TYR A 159 -2.38 7.65 11.46
C TYR A 159 -1.97 8.87 12.29
N LYS A 160 -0.72 8.92 12.73
CA LYS A 160 -0.18 10.04 13.50
C LYS A 160 0.28 11.15 12.55
N PHE A 161 -0.02 12.38 12.94
CA PHE A 161 0.48 13.58 12.28
C PHE A 161 1.98 13.73 12.53
N ILE A 162 2.68 14.29 11.54
CA ILE A 162 4.13 14.48 11.56
C ILE A 162 4.45 15.92 11.94
N GLU A 163 4.98 16.08 13.15
CA GLU A 163 5.25 17.39 13.73
C GLU A 163 6.69 17.88 13.50
N SER A 164 7.60 16.99 13.09
CA SER A 164 9.01 17.34 12.87
C SER A 164 9.70 16.45 11.87
N ALA A 165 10.77 16.98 11.26
CA ALA A 165 11.65 16.20 10.38
C ALA A 165 12.30 15.01 11.12
N ASN A 166 12.62 15.19 12.41
CA ASN A 166 13.17 14.12 13.24
C ASN A 166 12.17 12.97 13.39
N LEU A 167 10.90 13.28 13.68
CA LEU A 167 9.84 12.26 13.73
C LEU A 167 9.66 11.60 12.36
N LEU A 168 9.60 12.39 11.27
CA LEU A 168 9.45 11.88 9.91
C LEU A 168 10.52 10.82 9.58
N LYS A 169 11.80 11.12 9.86
CA LYS A 169 12.91 10.24 9.47
C LYS A 169 13.20 9.11 10.47
N ASN A 170 12.55 9.07 11.64
CA ASN A 170 12.80 8.06 12.67
C ASN A 170 12.05 6.73 12.42
N MET A 171 12.66 5.82 11.67
CA MET A 171 12.07 4.52 11.30
C MET A 171 11.75 3.60 12.49
N ALA A 172 12.38 3.79 13.64
CA ALA A 172 12.10 3.02 14.84
C ALA A 172 10.79 3.44 15.53
N LYS A 173 10.23 4.60 15.16
CA LYS A 173 8.96 5.09 15.71
C LYS A 173 7.79 4.70 14.80
N SER A 174 6.81 4.01 15.38
CA SER A 174 5.52 3.77 14.73
C SER A 174 4.70 5.06 14.64
N LEU A 175 4.26 5.35 13.42
CA LEU A 175 3.37 6.46 13.06
C LEU A 175 1.90 6.04 13.02
N ARG A 176 1.58 4.91 13.66
CA ARG A 176 0.24 4.33 13.70
C ARG A 176 -0.23 4.21 15.16
N ASN A 177 -1.52 4.41 15.33
CA ASN A 177 -2.33 4.07 16.49
C ASN A 177 -3.27 2.93 16.08
N PRO A 178 -3.87 2.22 17.06
CA PRO A 178 -4.97 1.30 16.77
C PRO A 178 -6.09 2.01 15.99
N LEU A 179 -6.69 1.28 15.05
CA LEU A 179 -7.85 1.77 14.30
C LEU A 179 -8.99 2.15 15.26
N GLN A 180 -9.75 3.20 14.93
CA GLN A 180 -10.87 3.61 15.77
C GLN A 180 -11.94 2.53 15.84
N LYS A 181 -12.62 2.42 16.99
CA LYS A 181 -13.64 1.39 17.29
C LYS A 181 -14.87 1.41 16.37
N ASN A 182 -14.99 2.42 15.51
CA ASN A 182 -16.10 2.57 14.56
C ASN A 182 -16.00 1.62 13.37
N PHE A 183 -14.88 0.91 13.22
CA PHE A 183 -14.67 -0.10 12.19
C PHE A 183 -14.57 -1.49 12.83
N HIS A 184 -15.19 -2.48 12.19
CA HIS A 184 -14.89 -3.88 12.48
C HIS A 184 -13.53 -4.21 11.88
N THR A 185 -12.55 -4.54 12.72
CA THR A 185 -11.18 -4.84 12.31
C THR A 185 -10.86 -6.34 12.46
N MET A 186 -9.71 -6.77 11.95
CA MET A 186 -9.25 -8.17 12.06
C MET A 186 -8.41 -8.43 13.30
#